data_AF-A0A7C4GRV8-F1
#
_entry.id   AF-A0A7C4GRV8-F1
#
_cell.length_a   1.000
_cell.length_b   1.000
_cell.length_c   1.000
_cell.angle_alpha   90.00
_cell.angle_beta   90.00
_cell.angle_gamma   90.00
#
_symmetry.space_group_name_H-M   'P 1'
#
loop_
_entity.id
_entity.type
_entity.pdbx_description
1 polymer ?
#
loop_
_entity_poly.entity_id
_entity_poly.type
_entity_poly.pdbx_seq_one_letter_code
_entity_poly.pdbx_strand_id
1 'polypeptide(L)'
;MAYPLSRNKFTKSFPFPDNTFGTACALDVLEHLYDPLSVLREMARVARWVVIVVPNFHYWKDRACMLIGKVPFQCKPKRGHVHWFNYRILQEIVAQAGLEVDAFVPGGFRRFGPVGDWLARWHPNLFAHSFAMRLKKLS
;
A
#
# COMPACT_ATOMS: atom_id res chain seq x y z
N MET A 1 -6.10 18.94 -24.14
CA MET A 1 -4.65 18.65 -24.08
C MET A 1 -4.48 17.38 -23.25
N ALA A 2 -4.48 16.22 -23.91
CA ALA A 2 -4.39 14.92 -23.23
C ALA A 2 -2.93 14.66 -22.89
N TYR A 3 -2.60 14.55 -21.60
CA TYR A 3 -1.31 13.99 -21.19
C TYR A 3 -1.31 12.51 -21.61
N PRO A 4 -0.33 12.04 -22.39
CA PRO A 4 -0.16 10.61 -22.59
C PRO A 4 0.29 10.05 -21.24
N LEU A 5 -0.67 9.54 -20.45
CA LEU A 5 -0.37 8.70 -19.30
C LEU A 5 0.39 7.51 -19.89
N SER A 6 1.72 7.50 -19.76
CA SER A 6 2.50 6.33 -20.12
C SER A 6 1.95 5.19 -19.29
N ARG A 7 1.14 4.31 -19.91
CA ARG A 7 0.67 3.06 -19.33
C ARG A 7 1.85 2.45 -18.58
N ASN A 8 1.73 2.31 -17.26
CA ASN A 8 2.84 1.88 -16.42
C ASN A 8 3.56 0.71 -17.07
N LYS A 9 4.85 0.89 -17.38
CA LYS A 9 5.69 -0.06 -18.12
C LYS A 9 6.05 -1.33 -17.32
N PHE A 10 5.25 -1.69 -16.31
CA PHE A 10 5.38 -2.95 -15.56
C PHE A 10 4.53 -4.08 -16.17
N THR A 11 4.13 -3.95 -17.43
CA THR A 11 3.52 -5.06 -18.19
C THR A 11 4.53 -6.15 -18.55
N LYS A 12 5.82 -5.90 -18.33
CA LYS A 12 6.89 -6.88 -18.52
C LYS A 12 7.40 -7.36 -17.16
N SER A 13 7.70 -8.65 -17.08
CA SER A 13 8.39 -9.25 -15.95
C SER A 13 9.69 -8.50 -15.62
N PHE A 14 10.05 -8.49 -14.35
CA PHE A 14 11.29 -7.89 -13.91
C PHE A 14 12.49 -8.63 -14.52
N PRO A 15 13.53 -7.92 -15.00
CA PRO A 15 14.69 -8.52 -15.67
C PRO A 15 15.67 -9.17 -14.69
N PHE A 16 15.14 -9.86 -13.68
CA PHE A 16 15.91 -10.56 -12.65
C PHE A 16 15.42 -12.01 -12.55
N PRO A 17 16.34 -12.97 -12.35
CA PRO A 17 15.97 -14.35 -12.01
C PRO A 17 15.16 -14.45 -10.71
N ASP A 18 14.55 -15.61 -10.52
CA ASP A 18 13.83 -15.93 -9.30
C ASP A 18 14.77 -15.92 -8.07
N ASN A 19 14.28 -15.40 -6.95
CA ASN A 19 15.00 -15.33 -5.67
C ASN A 19 16.38 -14.63 -5.74
N THR A 20 16.56 -13.69 -6.67
CA THR A 20 17.78 -12.87 -6.81
C THR A 20 18.06 -12.02 -5.56
N PHE A 21 17.01 -11.48 -4.94
CA PHE A 21 17.14 -10.52 -3.84
C PHE A 21 16.69 -11.09 -2.50
N GLY A 22 17.30 -10.61 -1.42
CA GLY A 22 16.82 -10.88 -0.07
C GLY A 22 15.47 -10.20 0.21
N THR A 23 15.30 -8.95 -0.23
CA THR A 23 14.07 -8.16 -0.02
C THR A 23 13.81 -7.24 -1.21
N ALA A 24 12.55 -7.13 -1.64
CA ALA A 24 12.08 -6.10 -2.57
C ALA A 24 11.16 -5.12 -1.84
N CYS A 25 11.27 -3.82 -2.12
CA CYS A 25 10.52 -2.77 -1.42
C CYS A 25 9.66 -1.94 -2.38
N ALA A 26 8.41 -1.67 -2.03
CA ALA A 26 7.53 -0.71 -2.71
C ALA A 26 6.94 0.24 -1.67
N LEU A 27 7.47 1.46 -1.59
CA LEU A 27 7.16 2.44 -0.54
C LEU A 27 6.36 3.61 -1.14
N ASP A 28 5.07 3.68 -0.88
CA ASP A 28 4.13 4.64 -1.47
C ASP A 28 4.19 4.62 -3.02
N VAL A 29 4.16 3.39 -3.56
CA VAL A 29 4.21 3.14 -5.02
C VAL A 29 2.97 2.42 -5.52
N LEU A 30 2.42 1.46 -4.76
CA LEU A 30 1.37 0.56 -5.25
C LEU A 30 0.10 1.31 -5.67
N GLU A 31 -0.25 2.39 -4.98
CA GLU A 31 -1.38 3.26 -5.27
C GLU A 31 -1.29 4.00 -6.61
N HIS A 32 -0.08 4.07 -7.17
CA HIS A 32 0.21 4.66 -8.48
C HIS A 32 0.27 3.62 -9.60
N LEU A 33 0.20 2.32 -9.27
CA LEU A 33 0.32 1.24 -10.23
C LEU A 33 -1.04 0.89 -10.84
N TYR A 34 -1.19 0.87 -12.16
CA TYR A 34 -2.41 0.34 -12.78
C TYR A 34 -2.65 -1.15 -12.44
N ASP A 35 -1.60 -1.95 -12.37
CA ASP A 35 -1.66 -3.37 -11.99
C ASP A 35 -0.70 -3.69 -10.82
N PRO A 36 -1.10 -3.35 -9.58
CA PRO A 36 -0.28 -3.61 -8.40
C PRO A 36 -0.16 -5.11 -8.10
N LEU A 37 -1.13 -5.93 -8.54
CA LEU A 37 -1.14 -7.37 -8.28
C LEU A 37 -0.02 -8.08 -9.04
N SER A 38 0.12 -7.82 -10.35
CA SER A 38 1.20 -8.39 -11.15
C SER A 38 2.57 -7.94 -10.64
N VAL A 39 2.70 -6.68 -10.21
CA VAL A 39 3.93 -6.15 -9.62
C VAL A 39 4.27 -6.87 -8.32
N LEU A 40 3.30 -7.10 -7.43
CA LEU A 40 3.52 -7.84 -6.18
C LEU A 40 3.97 -9.28 -6.44
N ARG A 41 3.39 -9.96 -7.43
CA ARG A 41 3.81 -11.30 -7.85
C ARG A 41 5.24 -11.31 -8.37
N GLU A 42 5.61 -10.33 -9.19
CA GLU A 42 6.98 -10.21 -9.69
C GLU A 42 7.98 -9.88 -8.58
N MET A 43 7.62 -8.99 -7.65
CA MET A 43 8.44 -8.71 -6.45
C MET A 43 8.66 -9.98 -5.62
N ALA A 44 7.61 -10.77 -5.41
CA ALA A 44 7.70 -12.05 -4.71
C ALA A 44 8.52 -13.07 -5.50
N ARG A 45 8.42 -13.11 -6.83
CA ARG A 45 9.23 -14.00 -7.67
C ARG A 45 10.72 -13.74 -7.48
N VAL A 46 11.13 -12.47 -7.58
CA VAL A 46 12.55 -12.08 -7.55
C VAL A 46 13.15 -11.93 -6.15
N ALA A 47 12.33 -11.88 -5.09
CA ALA A 47 12.82 -11.65 -3.72
C ALA A 47 12.25 -12.62 -2.67
N ARG A 48 13.06 -12.92 -1.64
CA ARG A 48 12.60 -13.74 -0.49
C ARG A 48 11.52 -13.04 0.34
N TRP A 49 11.69 -11.75 0.59
CA TRP A 49 10.74 -10.91 1.32
C TRP A 49 10.25 -9.75 0.46
N VAL A 50 9.02 -9.30 0.68
CA VAL A 50 8.48 -8.11 0.05
C VAL A 50 8.05 -7.13 1.13
N VAL A 51 8.55 -5.89 1.11
CA VAL A 51 8.13 -4.83 2.02
C VAL A 51 7.30 -3.82 1.25
N ILE A 52 6.09 -3.57 1.71
CA ILE A 52 5.21 -2.56 1.12
C ILE A 52 4.80 -1.52 2.13
N VAL A 53 4.71 -0.28 1.68
CA VAL A 53 4.07 0.82 2.40
C VAL A 53 3.03 1.44 1.49
N VAL A 54 1.80 1.57 1.98
CA VAL A 54 0.71 2.22 1.25
C VAL A 54 -0.07 3.19 2.15
N PRO A 55 -0.60 4.29 1.59
CA PRO A 55 -1.47 5.19 2.33
C PRO A 55 -2.82 4.54 2.66
N ASN A 56 -3.41 4.94 3.79
CA ASN A 56 -4.80 4.62 4.12
C ASN A 56 -5.72 5.77 3.72
N PHE A 57 -6.49 5.60 2.66
CA PHE A 57 -7.43 6.62 2.19
C PHE A 57 -8.69 6.74 3.06
N HIS A 58 -8.87 5.83 4.01
CA HIS A 58 -10.01 5.80 4.92
C HIS A 58 -9.66 6.22 6.35
N TYR A 59 -8.54 6.89 6.52
CA TYR A 59 -8.15 7.48 7.79
C TYR A 59 -9.20 8.48 8.29
N TRP A 60 -9.49 8.53 9.59
CA TRP A 60 -10.61 9.29 10.14
C TRP A 60 -10.56 10.80 9.79
N LYS A 61 -9.37 11.40 9.65
CA LYS A 61 -9.24 12.81 9.25
C LYS A 61 -9.74 13.04 7.83
N ASP A 62 -9.48 12.10 6.94
CA ASP A 62 -9.93 12.18 5.55
C ASP A 62 -11.46 11.99 5.48
N ARG A 63 -12.02 11.09 6.30
CA ARG A 63 -13.48 10.95 6.46
C ARG A 63 -14.12 12.23 6.98
N ALA A 64 -13.55 12.82 8.04
CA ALA A 64 -14.04 14.09 8.60
C ALA A 64 -13.95 15.23 7.58
N CYS A 65 -12.87 15.29 6.80
CA CYS A 65 -12.68 16.23 5.70
C CYS A 65 -13.79 16.09 4.65
N MET A 66 -14.11 14.86 4.23
CA MET A 66 -15.21 14.59 3.29
C MET A 66 -16.57 14.99 3.87
N LEU A 67 -16.84 14.69 5.14
CA LEU A 67 -18.11 15.02 5.80
C LEU A 67 -18.40 16.54 5.82
N ILE A 68 -17.36 17.38 5.85
CA ILE A 68 -17.49 18.84 5.77
C ILE A 68 -17.36 19.38 4.33
N GLY A 69 -17.51 18.53 3.32
CA GLY A 69 -17.49 18.90 1.90
C GLY A 69 -16.10 19.23 1.34
N LYS A 70 -15.02 18.88 2.05
CA LYS A 70 -13.64 19.11 1.59
C LYS A 70 -13.05 17.85 0.95
N VAL A 71 -12.15 18.05 -0.01
CA VAL A 71 -11.41 16.96 -0.66
C VAL A 71 -10.17 16.61 0.19
N PRO A 72 -10.04 15.36 0.66
CA PRO A 72 -8.86 14.90 1.39
C PRO A 72 -7.56 15.07 0.62
N PHE A 73 -6.45 15.26 1.35
CA PHE A 73 -5.14 15.50 0.73
C PHE A 73 -4.75 14.42 -0.29
N GLN A 74 -4.97 13.15 0.06
CA GLN A 74 -4.63 12.03 -0.81
C GLN A 74 -5.53 11.93 -2.05
N CYS A 75 -6.70 12.56 -2.05
CA CYS A 75 -7.64 12.55 -3.17
C CYS A 75 -7.54 13.81 -4.05
N LYS A 76 -6.63 14.74 -3.76
CA LYS A 76 -6.47 15.95 -4.57
C LYS A 76 -5.92 15.62 -5.97
N PRO A 77 -6.20 16.46 -6.99
CA PRO A 77 -5.59 16.34 -8.31
C PRO A 77 -4.05 16.34 -8.24
N LYS A 78 -3.40 15.75 -9.26
CA LYS A 78 -1.94 15.67 -9.40
C LYS A 78 -1.21 14.84 -8.32
N ARG A 79 -1.94 14.09 -7.49
CA ARG A 79 -1.33 13.07 -6.62
C ARG A 79 -0.92 11.82 -7.41
N GLY A 80 -1.58 11.54 -8.54
CA GLY A 80 -1.24 10.39 -9.39
C GLY A 80 -1.71 9.06 -8.83
N HIS A 81 -2.55 9.05 -7.81
CA HIS A 81 -3.17 7.82 -7.30
C HIS A 81 -4.20 7.31 -8.29
N VAL A 82 -4.12 6.02 -8.59
CA VAL A 82 -5.09 5.28 -9.40
C VAL A 82 -5.80 4.19 -8.58
N HIS A 83 -5.31 3.90 -7.37
CA HIS A 83 -5.98 3.04 -6.38
C HIS A 83 -6.11 3.72 -5.03
N TRP A 84 -7.24 3.49 -4.37
CA TRP A 84 -7.54 4.01 -3.03
C TRP A 84 -7.51 2.87 -2.00
N PHE A 85 -6.30 2.53 -1.54
CA PHE A 85 -6.12 1.46 -0.58
C PHE A 85 -6.75 1.78 0.79
N ASN A 86 -7.24 0.71 1.40
CA ASN A 86 -7.64 0.66 2.79
C ASN A 86 -7.14 -0.67 3.36
N TYR A 87 -7.26 -0.89 4.67
CA TYR A 87 -6.66 -2.08 5.28
C TYR A 87 -7.19 -3.38 4.66
N ARG A 88 -8.49 -3.44 4.39
CA ARG A 88 -9.17 -4.61 3.81
C ARG A 88 -8.73 -4.86 2.37
N ILE A 89 -8.76 -3.84 1.51
CA ILE A 89 -8.34 -3.95 0.10
C ILE A 89 -6.86 -4.36 0.00
N LEU A 90 -6.03 -3.85 0.92
CA LEU A 90 -4.62 -4.25 0.99
C LEU A 90 -4.46 -5.74 1.35
N GLN A 91 -5.22 -6.25 2.32
CA GLN A 91 -5.20 -7.68 2.65
C GLN A 91 -5.68 -8.54 1.48
N GLU A 92 -6.73 -8.10 0.77
CA GLU A 92 -7.28 -8.82 -0.39
C GLU A 92 -6.25 -8.94 -1.53
N ILE A 93 -5.55 -7.86 -1.89
CA ILE A 93 -4.55 -7.91 -2.95
C ILE A 93 -3.32 -8.74 -2.55
N VAL A 94 -2.89 -8.67 -1.28
CA VAL A 94 -1.80 -9.49 -0.75
C VAL A 94 -2.15 -10.98 -0.84
N ALA A 95 -3.36 -11.36 -0.44
CA ALA A 95 -3.84 -12.73 -0.56
C ALA A 95 -3.93 -13.19 -2.02
N GLN A 96 -4.46 -12.35 -2.92
CA GLN A 96 -4.51 -12.65 -4.36
C GLN A 96 -3.12 -12.79 -5.01
N ALA A 97 -2.10 -12.14 -4.44
CA ALA A 97 -0.71 -12.27 -4.87
C ALA A 97 -0.06 -13.58 -4.40
N GLY A 98 -0.74 -14.40 -3.59
CA GLY A 98 -0.16 -15.61 -2.99
C GLY A 98 0.86 -15.28 -1.89
N LEU A 99 0.67 -14.15 -1.21
CA LEU A 99 1.55 -13.68 -0.14
C LEU A 99 0.80 -13.69 1.20
N GLU A 100 1.57 -13.86 2.28
CA GLU A 100 1.10 -13.73 3.65
C GLU A 100 1.86 -12.63 4.38
N VAL A 101 1.20 -12.02 5.37
CA VAL A 101 1.76 -10.92 6.17
C VAL A 101 2.60 -11.51 7.31
N ASP A 102 3.90 -11.31 7.23
CA ASP A 102 4.86 -11.73 8.26
C ASP A 102 5.00 -10.68 9.37
N ALA A 103 5.00 -9.40 9.00
CA ALA A 103 5.00 -8.30 9.96
C ALA A 103 4.11 -7.16 9.47
N PHE A 104 3.40 -6.54 10.41
CA PHE A 104 2.53 -5.39 10.15
C PHE A 104 2.84 -4.26 11.12
N VAL A 105 3.09 -3.07 10.57
CA VAL A 105 3.29 -1.83 11.32
C VAL A 105 2.29 -0.80 10.80
N PRO A 106 1.22 -0.49 11.56
CA PRO A 106 0.34 0.60 11.19
C PRO A 106 1.06 1.95 11.42
N GLY A 107 0.98 2.83 10.43
CA GLY A 107 1.48 4.21 10.53
C GLY A 107 0.62 5.00 11.51
N GLY A 108 1.09 5.05 12.76
CA GLY A 108 0.34 5.58 13.90
C GLY A 108 0.52 7.08 14.16
N PHE A 109 -0.29 7.56 15.09
CA PHE A 109 -0.18 8.90 15.66
C PHE A 109 0.96 8.97 16.67
N ARG A 110 2.20 9.18 16.19
CA ARG A 110 3.35 9.45 17.09
C ARG A 110 3.09 10.58 18.10
N ARG A 111 2.20 11.53 17.77
CA ARG A 111 1.82 12.66 18.62
C ARG A 111 0.98 12.30 19.85
N PHE A 112 0.24 11.18 19.85
CA PHE A 112 -0.55 10.73 21.01
C PHE A 112 0.13 9.56 21.76
N GLY A 113 1.39 9.29 21.44
CA GLY A 113 2.17 8.26 22.10
C GLY A 113 1.50 6.87 22.05
N PRO A 114 1.62 6.07 23.13
CA PRO A 114 1.15 4.67 23.17
C PRO A 114 -0.34 4.48 22.87
N VAL A 115 -1.19 5.45 23.21
CA VAL A 115 -2.64 5.36 22.96
C VAL A 115 -2.94 5.44 21.45
N GLY A 116 -2.23 6.29 20.73
CA GLY A 116 -2.34 6.40 19.28
C GLY A 116 -1.94 5.10 18.59
N ASP A 117 -0.85 4.48 19.05
CA ASP A 117 -0.37 3.20 18.51
C ASP A 117 -1.30 2.03 18.85
N TRP A 118 -1.93 2.06 20.02
CA TRP A 118 -2.94 1.07 20.40
C TRP A 118 -4.19 1.17 19.50
N LEU A 119 -4.72 2.39 19.31
CA LEU A 119 -5.87 2.62 18.42
C LEU A 119 -5.56 2.18 16.97
N ALA A 120 -4.37 2.50 16.47
CA ALA A 120 -3.93 2.12 15.13
C ALA A 120 -3.77 0.61 14.95
N ARG A 121 -3.50 -0.15 16.01
CA ARG A 121 -3.50 -1.62 15.98
C ARG A 121 -4.89 -2.22 16.13
N TRP A 122 -5.73 -1.63 16.97
CA TRP A 122 -7.10 -2.10 17.21
C TRP A 122 -8.00 -1.92 15.99
N HIS A 123 -7.99 -0.73 15.39
CA HIS A 123 -8.79 -0.45 14.20
C HIS A 123 -7.96 0.29 13.14
N PRO A 124 -7.03 -0.43 12.47
CA PRO A 124 -6.05 0.17 11.56
C PRO A 124 -6.70 0.98 10.44
N ASN A 125 -7.83 0.49 9.91
CA ASN A 125 -8.53 1.15 8.83
C ASN A 125 -9.05 2.55 9.19
N LEU A 126 -9.23 2.85 10.48
CA LEU A 126 -9.73 4.14 10.97
C LEU A 126 -8.60 5.00 11.52
N PHE A 127 -7.65 4.42 12.24
CA PHE A 127 -6.66 5.15 13.03
C PHE A 127 -5.22 5.11 12.51
N ALA A 128 -4.90 4.24 11.55
CA ALA A 128 -3.61 4.27 10.87
C ALA A 128 -3.68 5.20 9.65
N HIS A 129 -2.67 6.05 9.48
CA HIS A 129 -2.54 6.91 8.31
C HIS A 129 -1.94 6.16 7.09
N SER A 130 -1.14 5.13 7.35
CA SER A 130 -0.55 4.25 6.33
C SER A 130 -0.39 2.84 6.88
N PHE A 131 -0.08 1.89 6.01
CA PHE A 131 0.15 0.50 6.35
C PHE A 131 1.53 0.10 5.84
N ALA A 132 2.41 -0.34 6.74
CA ALA A 132 3.66 -0.99 6.37
C ALA A 132 3.54 -2.49 6.64
N MET A 133 3.84 -3.31 5.64
CA MET A 133 3.79 -4.77 5.73
C MET A 133 5.09 -5.37 5.20
N ARG A 134 5.62 -6.35 5.93
CA ARG A 134 6.57 -7.33 5.39
C ARG A 134 5.79 -8.59 5.04
N LEU A 135 6.00 -9.06 3.83
CA LEU A 135 5.29 -10.17 3.21
C LEU A 135 6.26 -11.29 2.83
N LYS A 136 5.77 -12.52 2.86
CA LYS A 136 6.43 -13.72 2.32
C LYS A 136 5.46 -14.52 1.47
N LYS A 137 6.00 -15.42 0.63
CA LYS A 137 5.20 -16.37 -0.15
C LYS A 137 4.40 -17.26 0.79
N LEU A 138 3.15 -17.52 0.43
CA LEU A 138 2.32 -18.52 1.12
C LEU A 138 3.04 -19.88 1.03
N SER A 139 3.21 -20.54 2.18
CA SER A 139 3.83 -21.87 2.26
C SER A 139 2.89 -22.97 1.77
#